data_AF-A0A915ND66-F1
#
_entry.id   AF-A0A915ND66-F1
#
_cell.length_a   1.000
_cell.length_b   1.000
_cell.length_c   1.000
_cell.angle_alpha   90.00
_cell.angle_beta   90.00
_cell.angle_gamma   90.00
#
_symmetry.space_group_name_H-M   'P 1'
#
loop_
_entity.id
_entity.type
_entity.pdbx_description
1 polymer ?
#
loop_
_entity_poly.entity_id
_entity_poly.type
_entity_poly.pdbx_seq_one_letter_code
_entity_poly.pdbx_strand_id
1 'polypeptide(L)'
;MGGGKGDEFVDDTSLCKIPPSKTSQQQRKTRRRKKELFRENILLLFTIFSVFAGFGIGFGLRHLHLTQREIDLIGFPGEIFMNILKAMILPLIAASLVSGLSQLEAKQSGWIGLFALIYYSVTMILAVVTGICLVLLIHPGDPSIKKEYGSKLDNTTADISALDKLTDVLRNMFPDNIVRATFQQIETEYVSKNVSNPKLGTFTVVTSSVHKYIDGMNSLGLIVFFIALGLVMGQLGDEAKPLADLFISLDKVIIALVSIVMW
;
A
#
# COMPACT_ATOMS: atom_id res chain seq x y z
N MET A 1 72.93 -5.79 39.78
CA MET A 1 73.88 -6.84 40.22
C MET A 1 73.11 -8.13 40.38
N GLY A 2 73.46 -9.17 39.60
CA GLY A 2 73.17 -10.62 39.76
C GLY A 2 71.68 -11.05 39.81
N GLY A 3 71.18 -12.03 39.07
CA GLY A 3 71.79 -13.17 38.38
C GLY A 3 71.43 -14.50 39.08
N GLY A 4 70.82 -15.45 38.33
CA GLY A 4 70.57 -16.86 38.73
C GLY A 4 69.08 -17.17 38.95
N LYS A 5 68.28 -17.83 38.08
CA LYS A 5 68.33 -19.07 37.27
C LYS A 5 68.13 -20.38 38.08
N GLY A 6 67.08 -21.12 37.71
CA GLY A 6 66.78 -22.53 38.04
C GLY A 6 65.49 -22.70 38.87
N ASP A 7 64.49 -23.52 38.54
CA ASP A 7 64.36 -24.61 37.56
C ASP A 7 62.87 -24.77 37.18
N GLU A 8 62.59 -24.88 35.88
CA GLU A 8 61.24 -25.03 35.32
C GLU A 8 60.97 -26.52 35.11
N PHE A 9 60.19 -27.12 36.01
CA PHE A 9 59.69 -28.49 35.91
C PHE A 9 58.49 -28.49 34.95
N VAL A 10 58.71 -28.97 33.72
CA VAL A 10 57.69 -29.09 32.68
C VAL A 10 56.72 -30.21 33.04
N ASP A 11 55.47 -29.85 33.35
CA ASP A 11 54.36 -30.78 33.49
C ASP A 11 53.82 -31.17 32.09
N ASP A 12 54.16 -32.39 31.65
CA ASP A 12 53.81 -32.99 30.36
C ASP A 12 52.31 -33.37 30.21
N THR A 13 51.43 -32.86 31.09
CA THR A 13 50.00 -33.20 31.08
C THR A 13 49.12 -32.21 30.29
N SER A 14 49.70 -31.32 29.48
CA SER A 14 48.95 -30.28 28.74
C SER A 14 48.96 -30.42 27.21
N LEU A 15 49.61 -31.44 26.64
CA LEU A 15 49.72 -31.65 25.19
C LEU A 15 48.77 -32.73 24.63
N CYS A 16 47.46 -32.51 24.74
CA CYS A 16 46.53 -33.02 23.74
C CYS A 16 45.19 -32.27 23.68
N LYS A 17 45.21 -30.95 23.50
CA LYS A 17 44.09 -30.28 22.83
C LYS A 17 44.33 -30.38 21.33
N ILE A 18 43.79 -31.45 20.73
CA ILE A 18 43.75 -31.63 19.28
C ILE A 18 43.16 -30.34 18.67
N PRO A 19 43.89 -29.62 17.82
CA PRO A 19 43.37 -28.41 17.20
C PRO A 19 42.13 -28.76 16.35
N PRO A 20 41.04 -27.98 16.43
CA PRO A 20 39.85 -28.25 15.65
C PRO A 20 40.21 -28.26 14.15
N SER A 21 39.87 -29.36 13.46
CA SER A 21 40.18 -29.57 12.05
C SER A 21 39.72 -28.39 11.19
N LYS A 22 40.47 -28.04 10.12
CA LYS A 22 40.13 -26.92 9.21
C LYS A 22 38.68 -26.98 8.72
N THR A 23 38.12 -28.17 8.56
CA THR A 23 36.72 -28.45 8.25
C THR A 23 35.74 -27.85 9.27
N SER A 24 36.04 -27.95 10.56
CA SER A 24 35.19 -27.44 11.65
C SER A 24 35.23 -25.90 11.79
N GLN A 25 36.35 -25.26 11.45
CA GLN A 25 36.45 -23.79 11.42
C GLN A 25 35.72 -23.18 10.20
N GLN A 26 35.80 -23.83 9.04
CA GLN A 26 35.09 -23.41 7.84
C GLN A 26 33.58 -23.60 7.99
N GLN A 27 33.13 -24.73 8.57
CA GLN A 27 31.72 -24.94 8.91
C GLN A 27 31.18 -23.92 9.93
N ARG A 28 31.98 -23.49 10.90
CA ARG A 28 31.60 -22.43 11.86
C ARG A 28 31.44 -21.06 11.18
N LYS A 29 32.32 -20.69 10.24
CA LYS A 29 32.19 -19.46 9.45
C LYS A 29 30.95 -19.48 8.55
N THR A 30 30.71 -20.59 7.85
CA THR A 30 29.53 -20.74 6.97
C THR A 30 28.21 -20.75 7.76
N ARG A 31 28.18 -21.39 8.95
CA ARG A 31 26.99 -21.36 9.83
C ARG A 31 26.72 -19.99 10.43
N ARG A 32 27.75 -19.23 10.81
CA ARG A 32 27.59 -17.83 11.29
C ARG A 32 27.04 -16.93 10.19
N ARG A 33 27.59 -17.03 8.98
CA ARG A 33 27.11 -16.28 7.81
C ARG A 33 25.67 -16.65 7.42
N LYS A 34 25.30 -17.93 7.50
CA LYS A 34 23.91 -18.37 7.33
C LYS A 34 22.96 -17.84 8.41
N LYS A 35 23.42 -17.77 9.67
CA LYS A 35 22.61 -17.19 10.77
C LYS A 35 22.45 -15.68 10.64
N GLU A 36 23.47 -14.96 10.18
CA GLU A 36 23.38 -13.53 9.87
C GLU A 36 22.40 -13.28 8.72
N LEU A 37 22.55 -13.97 7.59
CA LEU A 37 21.64 -13.89 6.45
C LEU A 37 20.18 -14.24 6.81
N PHE A 38 19.98 -15.22 7.69
CA PHE A 38 18.64 -15.60 8.17
C PHE A 38 18.03 -14.53 9.10
N ARG A 39 18.85 -13.87 9.93
CA ARG A 39 18.36 -12.78 10.80
C ARG A 39 18.05 -11.50 10.02
N GLU A 40 18.77 -11.24 8.94
CA GLU A 40 18.53 -10.08 8.06
C GLU A 40 17.21 -10.20 7.29
N ASN A 41 16.81 -11.43 6.89
CA ASN A 41 15.66 -11.65 6.02
C ASN A 41 14.48 -12.36 6.72
N ILE A 42 14.44 -12.33 8.05
CA ILE A 42 13.47 -13.12 8.82
C ILE A 42 12.01 -12.74 8.53
N LEU A 43 11.72 -11.44 8.35
CA LEU A 43 10.38 -10.96 8.02
C LEU A 43 9.94 -11.47 6.64
N LEU A 44 10.82 -11.42 5.65
CA LEU A 44 10.56 -11.91 4.30
C LEU A 44 10.30 -13.43 4.28
N LEU A 45 11.04 -14.17 5.10
CA LEU A 45 10.82 -15.62 5.24
C LEU A 45 9.49 -15.92 5.94
N PHE A 46 9.10 -15.14 6.95
CA PHE A 46 7.81 -15.30 7.63
C PHE A 46 6.63 -14.99 6.71
N THR A 47 6.70 -13.92 5.89
CA THR A 47 5.60 -13.60 4.96
C THR A 47 5.42 -14.69 3.91
N ILE A 48 6.52 -15.19 3.32
CA ILE A 48 6.47 -16.30 2.36
C ILE A 48 5.90 -17.56 3.01
N PHE A 49 6.39 -17.93 4.20
CA PHE A 49 5.89 -19.09 4.93
C PHE A 49 4.39 -18.95 5.27
N SER A 50 3.97 -17.77 5.72
CA SER A 50 2.57 -17.47 6.06
C SER A 50 1.64 -17.61 4.86
N VAL A 51 2.07 -17.19 3.66
CA VAL A 51 1.26 -17.35 2.44
C VAL A 51 1.03 -18.82 2.11
N PHE A 52 2.07 -19.66 2.17
CA PHE A 52 1.94 -21.10 1.92
C PHE A 52 1.11 -21.80 2.99
N ALA A 53 1.35 -21.46 4.27
CA ALA A 53 0.58 -22.00 5.38
C ALA A 53 -0.91 -21.60 5.29
N GLY A 54 -1.19 -20.32 4.98
CA GLY A 54 -2.54 -19.81 4.79
C GLY A 54 -3.28 -20.48 3.64
N PHE A 55 -2.60 -20.71 2.51
CA PHE A 55 -3.18 -21.46 1.39
C PHE A 55 -3.50 -22.92 1.77
N GLY A 56 -2.59 -23.60 2.45
CA GLY A 56 -2.79 -24.98 2.91
C GLY A 56 -3.94 -25.10 3.91
N ILE A 57 -3.98 -24.21 4.91
CA ILE A 57 -5.05 -24.15 5.92
C ILE A 57 -6.38 -23.80 5.25
N GLY A 58 -6.41 -22.82 4.35
CA GLY A 58 -7.62 -22.41 3.62
C GLY A 58 -8.20 -23.53 2.75
N PHE A 59 -7.35 -24.28 2.04
CA PHE A 59 -7.80 -25.44 1.26
C PHE A 59 -8.33 -26.55 2.16
N GLY A 60 -7.67 -26.81 3.31
CA GLY A 60 -8.13 -27.78 4.30
C GLY A 60 -9.49 -27.42 4.92
N LEU A 61 -9.65 -26.16 5.37
CA LEU A 61 -10.89 -25.65 5.97
C LEU A 61 -12.06 -25.66 4.98
N ARG A 62 -11.80 -25.50 3.68
CA ARG A 62 -12.83 -25.57 2.64
C ARG A 62 -13.56 -26.92 2.63
N HIS A 63 -12.88 -28.01 2.98
CA HIS A 63 -13.49 -29.34 3.06
C HIS A 63 -14.43 -29.51 4.26
N LEU A 64 -14.37 -28.63 5.26
CA LEU A 64 -15.11 -28.76 6.51
C LEU A 64 -16.48 -28.06 6.53
N HIS A 65 -16.92 -27.46 5.40
CA HIS A 65 -18.24 -26.83 5.24
C HIS A 65 -18.61 -25.92 6.43
N LEU A 66 -17.70 -25.01 6.80
CA LEU A 66 -17.84 -24.11 7.94
C LEU A 66 -19.02 -23.14 7.77
N THR A 67 -19.61 -22.76 8.88
CA THR A 67 -20.66 -21.73 8.97
C THR A 67 -20.05 -20.34 8.74
N GLN A 68 -20.81 -19.39 8.20
CA GLN A 68 -20.35 -18.01 7.95
C GLN A 68 -19.70 -17.35 9.17
N ARG A 69 -20.26 -17.54 10.37
CA ARG A 69 -19.69 -17.00 11.62
C ARG A 69 -18.29 -17.54 11.94
N GLU A 70 -18.01 -18.79 11.58
CA GLU A 70 -16.71 -19.42 11.83
C GLU A 70 -15.67 -18.87 10.85
N ILE A 71 -16.08 -18.62 9.60
CA ILE A 71 -15.25 -17.98 8.58
C ILE A 71 -14.87 -16.57 9.02
N ASP A 72 -15.85 -15.78 9.49
CA ASP A 72 -15.62 -14.41 9.98
C ASP A 72 -14.66 -14.41 11.19
N LEU A 73 -14.83 -15.34 12.13
CA LEU A 73 -13.98 -15.43 13.31
C LEU A 73 -12.53 -15.83 12.96
N ILE A 74 -12.35 -16.73 11.99
CA ILE A 74 -11.02 -17.12 11.49
C ILE A 74 -10.37 -15.95 10.73
N GLY A 75 -11.16 -15.17 9.98
CA GLY A 75 -10.70 -14.01 9.21
C GLY A 75 -10.42 -12.75 10.05
N PHE A 76 -10.95 -12.69 11.27
CA PHE A 76 -10.89 -11.51 12.14
C PHE A 76 -9.48 -10.93 12.36
N PRO A 77 -8.40 -11.71 12.59
CA PRO A 77 -7.06 -11.15 12.72
C PRO A 77 -6.58 -10.42 11.45
N GLY A 78 -6.97 -10.92 10.28
CA GLY A 78 -6.67 -10.28 9.00
C GLY A 78 -7.44 -8.98 8.82
N GLU A 79 -8.70 -8.92 9.27
CA GLU A 79 -9.49 -7.70 9.26
C GLU A 79 -8.88 -6.60 10.15
N ILE A 80 -8.50 -6.94 11.38
CA ILE A 80 -7.83 -6.00 12.30
C ILE A 80 -6.53 -5.49 11.69
N PHE A 81 -5.72 -6.37 11.11
CA PHE A 81 -4.49 -5.97 10.42
C PHE A 81 -4.77 -4.98 9.27
N MET A 82 -5.75 -5.27 8.42
CA MET A 82 -6.15 -4.36 7.32
C MET A 82 -6.66 -3.01 7.85
N ASN A 83 -7.38 -2.98 8.96
CA ASN A 83 -7.86 -1.75 9.59
C ASN A 83 -6.71 -0.89 10.14
N ILE A 84 -5.71 -1.52 10.78
CA ILE A 84 -4.50 -0.83 11.24
C ILE A 84 -3.74 -0.24 10.04
N LEU A 85 -3.54 -1.01 8.96
CA LEU A 85 -2.88 -0.52 7.76
C LEU A 85 -3.62 0.68 7.14
N LYS A 86 -4.95 0.60 7.01
CA LYS A 86 -5.77 1.70 6.49
C LYS A 86 -5.67 2.98 7.33
N ALA A 87 -5.65 2.84 8.66
CA ALA A 87 -5.49 3.98 9.57
C ALA A 87 -4.14 4.68 9.40
N MET A 88 -3.10 3.95 9.00
CA MET A 88 -1.75 4.47 8.78
C MET A 88 -1.57 5.19 7.45
N ILE A 89 -2.45 5.00 6.47
CA ILE A 89 -2.30 5.61 5.14
C ILE A 89 -2.38 7.13 5.22
N LEU A 90 -3.36 7.70 5.92
CA LEU A 90 -3.57 9.15 5.99
C LEU A 90 -2.36 9.89 6.63
N PRO A 91 -1.87 9.52 7.83
CA PRO A 91 -0.70 10.14 8.41
C PRO A 91 0.54 10.00 7.52
N LEU A 92 0.74 8.83 6.91
CA LEU A 92 1.90 8.56 6.05
C LEU A 92 1.87 9.44 4.80
N ILE A 93 0.74 9.55 4.11
CA ILE A 93 0.60 10.42 2.94
C ILE A 93 0.89 11.88 3.34
N ALA A 94 0.31 12.36 4.44
CA ALA A 94 0.49 13.74 4.89
C ALA A 94 1.95 14.05 5.23
N ALA A 95 2.60 13.20 6.04
CA ALA A 95 3.96 13.43 6.50
C ALA A 95 5.01 13.21 5.42
N SER A 96 4.93 12.12 4.66
CA SER A 96 5.94 11.76 3.66
C SER A 96 5.89 12.68 2.44
N LEU A 97 4.69 13.09 1.98
CA LEU A 97 4.61 14.02 0.83
C LEU A 97 5.09 15.43 1.20
N VAL A 98 4.63 15.97 2.34
CA VAL A 98 5.02 17.32 2.75
C VAL A 98 6.51 17.38 3.05
N SER A 99 7.05 16.43 3.82
CA SER A 99 8.49 16.40 4.13
C SER A 99 9.36 16.17 2.90
N GLY A 100 8.93 15.32 1.96
CA GLY A 100 9.65 15.05 0.72
C GLY A 100 9.72 16.28 -0.20
N LEU A 101 8.62 17.01 -0.33
CA LEU A 101 8.53 18.15 -1.24
C LEU A 101 9.06 19.45 -0.63
N SER A 102 8.97 19.65 0.69
CA SER A 102 9.47 20.86 1.35
C SER A 102 11.00 20.99 1.32
N GLN A 103 11.70 19.87 1.12
CA GLN A 103 13.17 19.82 1.03
C GLN A 103 13.69 20.06 -0.39
N LEU A 104 12.83 20.04 -1.40
CA LEU A 104 13.22 20.21 -2.80
C LEU A 104 13.25 21.69 -3.18
N GLU A 105 14.32 22.12 -3.85
CA GLU A 105 14.38 23.45 -4.45
C GLU A 105 13.32 23.61 -5.55
N ALA A 106 12.51 24.67 -5.48
CA ALA A 106 11.38 24.89 -6.39
C ALA A 106 11.75 24.82 -7.88
N LYS A 107 12.95 25.28 -8.25
CA LYS A 107 13.44 25.26 -9.65
C LYS A 107 13.80 23.84 -10.13
N GLN A 108 14.33 22.99 -9.24
CA GLN A 108 14.71 21.62 -9.57
C GLN A 108 13.51 20.67 -9.48
N SER A 109 12.62 20.88 -8.51
CA SER A 109 11.43 20.06 -8.28
C SER A 109 10.50 19.98 -9.49
N GLY A 110 10.30 21.10 -10.22
CA GLY A 110 9.40 21.13 -11.38
C GLY A 110 9.86 20.26 -12.55
N TRP A 111 11.16 20.31 -12.87
CA TRP A 111 11.73 19.51 -13.97
C TRP A 111 11.79 18.02 -13.62
N ILE A 112 12.24 17.70 -12.40
CA ILE A 112 12.31 16.31 -11.93
C ILE A 112 10.90 15.72 -11.89
N GLY A 113 9.91 16.46 -11.39
CA GLY A 113 8.50 16.04 -11.38
C GLY A 113 7.92 15.84 -12.77
N LEU A 114 8.22 16.73 -13.73
CA LEU A 114 7.74 16.58 -15.11
C LEU A 114 8.34 15.35 -15.80
N PHE A 115 9.64 15.11 -15.64
CA PHE A 115 10.28 13.91 -16.19
C PHE A 115 9.69 12.64 -15.57
N ALA A 116 9.45 12.63 -14.27
CA ALA A 116 8.79 11.51 -13.59
C ALA A 116 7.36 11.29 -14.13
N LEU A 117 6.57 12.36 -14.33
CA LEU A 117 5.22 12.28 -14.87
C LEU A 117 5.20 11.70 -16.29
N ILE A 118 6.09 12.17 -17.17
CA ILE A 118 6.21 11.66 -18.55
C ILE A 118 6.63 10.20 -18.53
N TYR A 119 7.63 9.85 -17.72
CA TYR A 119 8.11 8.48 -17.57
C TYR A 119 6.98 7.52 -17.10
N TYR A 120 6.23 7.91 -16.07
CA TYR A 120 5.10 7.12 -15.58
C TYR A 120 3.96 7.03 -16.59
N SER A 121 3.65 8.12 -17.30
CA SER A 121 2.60 8.11 -18.32
C SER A 121 2.94 7.14 -19.46
N VAL A 122 4.17 7.17 -19.96
CA VAL A 122 4.62 6.28 -21.04
C VAL A 122 4.61 4.82 -20.59
N THR A 123 5.17 4.53 -19.41
CA THR A 123 5.21 3.16 -18.88
C THR A 123 3.83 2.59 -18.57
N MET A 124 2.90 3.39 -18.05
CA MET A 124 1.50 3.00 -17.86
C MET A 124 0.80 2.71 -19.19
N ILE A 125 0.98 3.54 -20.21
CA ILE A 125 0.40 3.30 -21.55
C ILE A 125 0.92 1.97 -22.12
N LEU A 126 2.23 1.72 -22.04
CA LEU A 126 2.82 0.46 -22.49
C LEU A 126 2.29 -0.75 -21.71
N ALA A 127 2.14 -0.61 -20.39
CA ALA A 127 1.55 -1.65 -19.52
C ALA A 127 0.08 -1.93 -19.84
N VAL A 128 -0.73 -0.90 -20.11
CA VAL A 128 -2.15 -1.05 -20.48
C VAL A 128 -2.29 -1.73 -21.85
N VAL A 129 -1.50 -1.30 -22.84
CA VAL A 129 -1.50 -1.91 -24.18
C VAL A 129 -1.11 -3.39 -24.11
N THR A 130 -0.05 -3.72 -23.36
CA THR A 130 0.37 -5.11 -23.17
C THR A 130 -0.67 -5.92 -22.39
N GLY A 131 -1.30 -5.34 -21.37
CA GLY A 131 -2.38 -5.99 -20.61
C GLY A 131 -3.60 -6.32 -21.46
N ILE A 132 -4.08 -5.35 -22.26
CA ILE A 132 -5.21 -5.54 -23.18
C ILE A 132 -4.85 -6.59 -24.23
N CYS A 133 -3.66 -6.52 -24.81
CA CYS A 133 -3.19 -7.51 -25.78
C CYS A 133 -3.19 -8.93 -25.18
N LEU A 134 -2.66 -9.11 -23.98
CA LEU A 134 -2.57 -10.41 -23.32
C LEU A 134 -3.96 -10.99 -22.96
N VAL A 135 -4.87 -10.14 -22.45
CA VAL A 135 -6.26 -10.54 -22.15
C VAL A 135 -7.01 -10.92 -23.43
N LEU A 136 -6.85 -10.18 -24.52
CA LEU A 136 -7.47 -10.47 -25.81
C LEU A 136 -6.81 -11.63 -26.57
N LEU A 137 -5.61 -12.07 -26.20
CA LEU A 137 -4.99 -13.26 -26.80
C LEU A 137 -5.40 -14.52 -26.04
N ILE A 138 -5.27 -14.51 -24.72
CA ILE A 138 -5.53 -15.68 -23.87
C ILE A 138 -7.03 -15.89 -23.67
N HIS A 139 -7.84 -14.82 -23.71
CA HIS A 139 -9.27 -14.83 -23.36
C HIS A 139 -9.55 -15.61 -22.07
N PRO A 140 -9.01 -15.18 -20.91
CA PRO A 140 -9.23 -15.89 -19.67
C PRO A 140 -10.70 -15.79 -19.21
N GLY A 141 -11.34 -16.93 -18.98
CA GLY A 141 -12.70 -17.04 -18.44
C GLY A 141 -13.72 -17.63 -19.42
N ASP A 142 -14.73 -18.31 -18.90
CA ASP A 142 -15.78 -18.92 -19.72
C ASP A 142 -16.94 -17.95 -20.00
N PRO A 143 -17.27 -17.65 -21.28
CA PRO A 143 -18.38 -16.76 -21.64
C PRO A 143 -19.75 -17.34 -21.24
N SER A 144 -19.83 -18.64 -20.95
CA SER A 144 -21.03 -19.34 -20.50
C SER A 144 -21.47 -18.92 -19.09
N ILE A 145 -20.52 -18.59 -18.20
CA ILE A 145 -20.81 -18.19 -16.80
C ILE A 145 -21.46 -16.80 -16.75
N LYS A 146 -21.17 -15.93 -17.74
CA LYS A 146 -21.76 -14.59 -17.85
C LYS A 146 -23.29 -14.63 -18.01
N LYS A 147 -23.85 -15.68 -18.61
CA LYS A 147 -25.31 -15.80 -18.81
C LYS A 147 -26.06 -16.15 -17.52
N GLU A 148 -25.43 -16.84 -16.57
CA GLU A 148 -26.05 -17.24 -15.30
C GLU A 148 -26.05 -16.10 -14.28
N TYR A 149 -25.00 -15.26 -14.28
CA TYR A 149 -24.87 -14.12 -13.36
C TYR A 149 -25.29 -12.77 -13.95
N GLY A 150 -25.34 -12.63 -15.28
CA GLY A 150 -25.58 -11.35 -15.98
C GLY A 150 -27.00 -10.79 -15.82
N SER A 151 -28.01 -11.64 -15.60
CA SER A 151 -29.41 -11.17 -15.52
C SER A 151 -29.73 -10.35 -14.26
N LYS A 152 -28.89 -10.40 -13.22
CA LYS A 152 -29.05 -9.61 -11.99
C LYS A 152 -28.32 -8.27 -12.03
N LEU A 153 -27.35 -8.07 -12.93
CA LEU A 153 -26.45 -6.90 -12.93
C LEU A 153 -26.86 -5.81 -13.94
N ASP A 154 -27.56 -6.17 -15.01
CA ASP A 154 -27.93 -5.24 -16.09
C ASP A 154 -29.06 -4.26 -15.71
N ASN A 155 -29.83 -4.52 -14.64
CA ASN A 155 -30.98 -3.68 -14.27
C ASN A 155 -30.66 -2.55 -13.27
N THR A 156 -29.44 -2.48 -12.73
CA THR A 156 -29.06 -1.45 -11.72
C THR A 156 -27.91 -0.55 -12.16
N THR A 157 -27.14 -0.96 -13.17
CA THR A 157 -26.06 -0.14 -13.70
C THR A 157 -26.62 0.71 -14.84
N ALA A 158 -27.31 1.80 -14.48
CA ALA A 158 -27.56 2.88 -15.45
C ALA A 158 -26.21 3.19 -16.12
N ASP A 159 -26.18 3.24 -17.45
CA ASP A 159 -24.97 3.53 -18.24
C ASP A 159 -24.30 4.82 -17.72
N ILE A 160 -23.35 4.66 -16.79
CA ILE A 160 -22.61 5.78 -16.25
C ILE A 160 -21.72 6.27 -17.37
N SER A 161 -22.00 7.47 -17.85
CA SER A 161 -21.23 8.10 -18.91
C SER A 161 -19.76 8.17 -18.48
N ALA A 162 -18.85 7.77 -19.37
CA ALA A 162 -17.41 7.86 -19.10
C ALA A 162 -16.98 9.30 -18.77
N LEU A 163 -17.69 10.29 -19.33
CA LEU A 163 -17.51 11.69 -19.00
C LEU A 163 -17.82 11.98 -17.53
N ASP A 164 -18.91 11.42 -16.99
CA ASP A 164 -19.31 11.65 -15.60
C ASP A 164 -18.28 11.06 -14.63
N LYS A 165 -17.75 9.87 -14.92
CA LYS A 165 -16.62 9.29 -14.15
C LYS A 165 -15.36 10.15 -14.21
N LEU A 166 -15.02 10.70 -15.37
CA LEU A 166 -13.87 11.61 -15.50
C LEU A 166 -14.10 12.88 -14.68
N THR A 167 -15.33 13.44 -14.72
CA THR A 167 -15.67 14.60 -13.90
C THR A 167 -15.66 14.29 -12.40
N ASP A 168 -16.04 13.08 -12.00
CA ASP A 168 -15.93 12.63 -10.60
C ASP A 168 -14.47 12.54 -10.15
N VAL A 169 -13.57 12.03 -11.01
CA VAL A 169 -12.12 12.04 -10.73
C VAL A 169 -11.61 13.47 -10.54
N LEU A 170 -11.99 14.40 -11.42
CA LEU A 170 -11.59 15.81 -11.29
C LEU A 170 -12.17 16.47 -10.05
N ARG A 171 -13.43 16.20 -9.69
CA ARG A 171 -14.05 16.69 -8.45
C ARG A 171 -13.35 16.15 -7.22
N ASN A 172 -12.99 14.87 -7.23
CA ASN A 172 -12.24 14.26 -6.12
C ASN A 172 -10.78 14.79 -6.05
N MET A 173 -10.20 15.27 -7.15
CA MET A 173 -8.90 15.94 -7.15
C MET A 173 -8.90 17.26 -6.35
N PHE A 174 -10.04 17.97 -6.35
CA PHE A 174 -10.23 19.24 -5.65
C PHE A 174 -11.42 19.15 -4.69
N PRO A 175 -11.25 18.49 -3.52
CA PRO A 175 -12.34 18.32 -2.56
C PRO A 175 -12.80 19.66 -1.99
N ASP A 176 -14.10 19.76 -1.67
CA ASP A 176 -14.70 20.94 -1.04
C ASP A 176 -14.20 21.16 0.39
N ASN A 177 -13.81 20.08 1.08
CA ASN A 177 -13.26 20.11 2.43
C ASN A 177 -12.22 19.02 2.64
N ILE A 178 -11.03 19.39 3.12
CA ILE A 178 -9.92 18.45 3.38
C ILE A 178 -10.24 17.46 4.50
N VAL A 179 -10.90 17.91 5.56
CA VAL A 179 -11.28 17.03 6.68
C VAL A 179 -12.32 16.02 6.21
N ARG A 180 -13.32 16.45 5.42
CA ARG A 180 -14.28 15.51 4.81
C ARG A 180 -13.60 14.51 3.89
N ALA A 181 -12.64 14.96 3.09
CA ALA A 181 -11.88 14.09 2.19
C ALA A 181 -11.14 12.95 2.92
N THR A 182 -10.88 13.07 4.23
CA THR A 182 -10.26 11.98 5.01
C THR A 182 -11.17 10.76 5.22
N PHE A 183 -12.49 10.93 5.14
CA PHE A 183 -13.45 9.85 5.38
C PHE A 183 -14.54 9.72 4.31
N GLN A 184 -14.65 10.66 3.37
CA GLN A 184 -15.66 10.65 2.31
C GLN A 184 -15.10 11.05 0.93
N GLN A 185 -15.70 10.47 -0.12
CA GLN A 185 -15.44 10.79 -1.53
C GLN A 185 -16.75 11.04 -2.30
N ILE A 186 -16.66 11.74 -3.43
CA ILE A 186 -17.81 12.06 -4.28
C ILE A 186 -17.95 11.01 -5.37
N GLU A 187 -19.16 10.46 -5.53
CA GLU A 187 -19.54 9.61 -6.66
C GLU A 187 -20.87 10.10 -7.24
N THR A 188 -20.99 10.05 -8.57
CA THR A 188 -22.24 10.39 -9.26
C THR A 188 -23.16 9.16 -9.28
N GLU A 189 -24.29 9.28 -8.59
CA GLU A 189 -25.38 8.31 -8.60
C GLU A 189 -26.49 8.79 -9.54
N TYR A 190 -26.95 7.95 -10.47
CA TYR A 190 -28.10 8.27 -11.30
C TYR A 190 -29.39 7.88 -10.59
N VAL A 191 -30.19 8.88 -10.24
CA VAL A 191 -31.51 8.66 -9.66
C VAL A 191 -32.55 8.91 -10.73
N SER A 192 -33.28 7.87 -11.11
CA SER A 192 -34.45 7.99 -11.98
C SER A 192 -35.56 8.71 -11.21
N LYS A 193 -35.85 9.96 -11.61
CA LYS A 193 -36.96 10.73 -11.04
C LYS A 193 -38.15 10.70 -12.00
N ASN A 194 -39.32 10.34 -11.49
CA ASN A 194 -40.57 10.46 -12.23
C ASN A 194 -40.96 11.95 -12.25
N VAL A 195 -40.74 12.63 -13.37
CA VAL A 195 -41.13 14.04 -13.53
C VAL A 195 -42.48 14.07 -14.23
N SER A 196 -43.53 14.49 -13.50
CA SER A 196 -44.86 14.70 -14.07
C SER A 196 -44.89 16.05 -14.80
N ASN A 197 -45.24 16.06 -16.09
CA ASN A 197 -45.35 17.30 -16.84
C ASN A 197 -46.81 17.81 -16.75
N PRO A 198 -47.10 18.90 -16.00
CA PRO A 198 -48.49 19.30 -15.68
C PRO A 198 -49.30 19.79 -16.88
N LYS A 199 -48.67 19.98 -18.06
CA LYS A 199 -49.33 20.47 -19.28
C LYS A 199 -49.80 19.37 -20.25
N LEU A 200 -49.39 18.11 -20.09
CA LEU A 200 -49.68 17.02 -21.04
C LEU A 200 -50.08 15.68 -20.39
N GLY A 201 -50.20 15.63 -19.06
CA GLY A 201 -50.64 14.41 -18.33
C GLY A 201 -49.70 13.20 -18.48
N THR A 202 -48.52 13.38 -19.08
CA THR A 202 -47.54 12.32 -19.35
C THR A 202 -46.45 12.32 -18.29
N PHE A 203 -46.09 11.14 -17.79
CA PHE A 203 -44.95 10.95 -16.90
C PHE A 203 -43.69 10.73 -17.74
N THR A 204 -42.72 11.64 -17.63
CA THR A 204 -41.39 11.44 -18.23
C THR A 204 -40.42 11.05 -17.12
N VAL A 205 -39.81 9.87 -17.24
CA VAL A 205 -38.72 9.47 -16.35
C VAL A 205 -37.49 10.27 -16.76
N VAL A 206 -37.06 11.20 -15.91
CA VAL A 206 -35.83 11.96 -16.14
C VAL A 206 -34.77 11.40 -15.21
N THR A 207 -33.75 10.79 -15.80
CA THR A 207 -32.55 10.38 -15.07
C THR A 207 -31.77 11.63 -14.70
N SER A 208 -31.66 11.93 -13.41
CA SER A 208 -30.85 13.03 -12.89
C SER A 208 -29.58 12.48 -12.27
N SER A 209 -28.42 13.01 -12.65
CA SER A 209 -27.17 12.77 -11.93
C SER A 209 -27.21 13.54 -10.61
N VAL A 210 -27.05 12.83 -9.50
CA VAL A 210 -26.95 13.40 -8.16
C VAL A 210 -25.60 13.01 -7.58
N HIS A 211 -24.87 13.99 -7.09
CA HIS A 211 -23.61 13.74 -6.39
C HIS A 211 -23.90 13.24 -4.97
N LYS A 212 -23.29 12.13 -4.60
CA LYS A 212 -23.41 11.56 -3.25
C LYS A 212 -22.04 11.43 -2.62
N TYR A 213 -21.99 11.70 -1.32
CA TYR A 213 -20.82 11.40 -0.50
C TYR A 213 -20.90 9.93 -0.08
N ILE A 214 -19.87 9.18 -0.44
CA ILE A 214 -19.70 7.78 -0.06
C ILE A 214 -18.58 7.72 0.97
N ASP A 215 -18.77 6.86 1.96
CA ASP A 215 -17.75 6.62 2.99
C ASP A 215 -16.53 5.94 2.36
N GLY A 216 -15.39 6.59 2.49
CA GLY A 216 -14.14 6.23 1.86
C GLY A 216 -13.20 7.43 1.81
N MET A 217 -11.94 7.23 2.16
CA MET A 217 -10.94 8.30 2.08
C MET A 217 -10.70 8.69 0.62
N ASN A 218 -10.93 9.95 0.29
CA ASN A 218 -10.52 10.54 -0.98
C ASN A 218 -8.99 10.77 -0.99
N SER A 219 -8.25 9.69 -1.25
CA SER A 219 -6.78 9.71 -1.31
C SER A 219 -6.25 10.63 -2.41
N LEU A 220 -6.94 10.70 -3.56
CA LEU A 220 -6.54 11.55 -4.69
C LEU A 220 -6.50 13.03 -4.29
N GLY A 221 -7.59 13.54 -3.69
CA GLY A 221 -7.68 14.93 -3.24
C GLY A 221 -6.68 15.26 -2.14
N LEU A 222 -6.45 14.34 -1.21
CA LEU A 222 -5.45 14.51 -0.15
C LEU A 222 -4.03 14.58 -0.71
N ILE A 223 -3.68 13.72 -1.66
CA ILE A 223 -2.37 13.73 -2.32
C ILE A 223 -2.17 15.08 -3.03
N VAL A 224 -3.15 15.56 -3.79
CA VAL A 224 -3.06 16.84 -4.51
C VAL A 224 -2.88 18.01 -3.54
N PHE A 225 -3.64 18.03 -2.45
CA PHE A 225 -3.54 19.04 -1.41
C PHE A 225 -2.17 19.03 -0.71
N PHE A 226 -1.68 17.87 -0.26
CA PHE A 226 -0.40 17.76 0.43
C PHE A 226 0.79 18.00 -0.50
N ILE A 227 0.67 17.69 -1.80
CA ILE A 227 1.66 18.10 -2.81
C ILE A 227 1.71 19.62 -2.89
N ALA A 228 0.57 20.28 -3.06
CA ALA A 228 0.51 21.74 -3.13
C ALA A 228 1.08 22.39 -1.85
N LEU A 229 0.72 21.87 -0.68
CA LEU A 229 1.22 22.33 0.61
C LEU A 229 2.75 22.16 0.71
N GLY A 230 3.28 20.99 0.38
CA GLY A 230 4.72 20.71 0.41
C GLY A 230 5.51 21.62 -0.55
N LEU A 231 4.98 21.87 -1.75
CA LEU A 231 5.60 22.78 -2.73
C LEU A 231 5.60 24.23 -2.25
N VAL A 232 4.48 24.72 -1.68
CA VAL A 232 4.40 26.08 -1.13
C VAL A 232 5.35 26.24 0.05
N MET A 233 5.45 25.24 0.94
CA MET A 233 6.42 25.26 2.04
C MET A 233 7.87 25.30 1.54
N GLY A 234 8.20 24.55 0.48
CA GLY A 234 9.52 24.61 -0.15
C GLY A 234 9.82 25.98 -0.78
N GLN A 235 8.80 26.68 -1.30
CA GLN A 235 8.94 28.03 -1.87
C GLN A 235 9.09 29.13 -0.82
N LEU A 236 8.41 29.00 0.33
CA LEU A 236 8.52 29.94 1.46
C LEU A 236 9.86 29.84 2.18
N GLY A 237 10.61 28.76 1.95
CA GLY A 237 11.97 28.58 2.46
C GLY A 237 12.03 28.74 3.98
N ASP A 238 12.75 29.78 4.42
CA ASP A 238 13.05 30.03 5.83
C ASP A 238 11.82 30.27 6.71
N GLU A 239 10.76 30.85 6.16
CA GLU A 239 9.52 31.14 6.91
C GLU A 239 8.74 29.86 7.25
N ALA A 240 8.83 28.84 6.40
CA ALA A 240 8.14 27.56 6.57
C ALA A 240 8.99 26.50 7.30
N LYS A 241 10.25 26.78 7.64
CA LYS A 241 11.16 25.83 8.30
C LYS A 241 10.58 25.17 9.56
N PRO A 242 9.98 25.90 10.52
CA PRO A 242 9.43 25.27 11.73
C PRO A 242 8.31 24.27 11.41
N LEU A 243 7.51 24.55 10.39
CA LEU A 243 6.45 23.66 9.95
C LEU A 243 7.00 22.45 9.18
N ALA A 244 8.02 22.65 8.34
CA ALA A 244 8.70 21.57 7.63
C ALA A 244 9.37 20.59 8.59
N ASP A 245 10.06 21.09 9.61
CA ASP A 245 10.72 20.27 10.64
C ASP A 245 9.73 19.42 11.44
N LEU A 246 8.51 19.94 11.68
CA LEU A 246 7.42 19.17 12.28
C LEU A 246 7.02 17.99 11.40
N PHE A 247 6.79 18.22 10.10
CA PHE A 247 6.40 17.14 9.17
C PHE A 247 7.51 16.11 8.96
N ILE A 248 8.79 16.54 8.94
CA ILE A 248 9.94 15.64 8.89
C ILE A 248 10.04 14.78 10.15
N SER A 249 9.79 15.37 11.32
CA SER A 249 9.79 14.63 12.58
C SER A 249 8.61 13.66 12.65
N LEU A 250 7.43 14.08 12.18
CA LEU A 250 6.23 13.25 12.08
C LEU A 250 6.47 12.05 11.14
N ASP A 251 7.10 12.25 9.99
CA ASP A 251 7.44 11.19 9.03
C ASP A 251 8.32 10.10 9.67
N LYS A 252 9.36 10.50 10.41
CA LYS A 252 10.22 9.54 11.15
C LYS A 252 9.44 8.72 12.17
N VAL A 253 8.55 9.36 12.93
CA VAL A 253 7.70 8.68 13.92
C VAL A 253 6.74 7.71 13.24
N ILE A 254 6.14 8.11 12.11
CA ILE A 254 5.21 7.27 11.35
C ILE A 254 5.94 6.07 10.75
N ILE A 255 7.14 6.24 10.19
CA ILE A 255 7.94 5.13 9.66
C ILE A 255 8.27 4.12 10.78
N ALA A 256 8.62 4.61 11.98
CA ALA A 256 8.85 3.74 13.13
C ALA A 256 7.57 2.98 13.54
N LEU A 257 6.40 3.65 13.51
CA LEU A 257 5.12 3.02 13.79
C LEU A 257 4.78 1.94 12.75
N VAL A 258 4.96 2.23 11.46
CA VAL A 258 4.78 1.25 10.39
C VAL A 258 5.69 0.04 10.60
N SER A 259 6.94 0.26 11.02
CA SER A 259 7.84 -0.85 11.34
C SER A 259 7.28 -1.74 12.46
N ILE A 260 6.69 -1.17 13.51
CA ILE A 260 6.06 -1.94 14.59
C ILE A 260 4.86 -2.76 14.07
N VAL A 261 4.04 -2.19 13.19
CA VAL A 261 2.85 -2.86 12.63
C VAL A 261 3.22 -4.01 11.69
N MET A 262 4.38 -3.93 11.03
CA MET A 262 4.84 -4.93 10.06
C MET A 262 5.42 -6.20 10.70
N TRP A 263 5.73 -6.17 12.01
CA TRP A 263 6.24 -7.31 12.78
C TRP A 263 5.13 -8.03 13.54
#